data_AF-A0A0M4FH85-F1
#
_entry.id   AF-A0A0M4FH85-F1
#
_cell.length_a   1.000
_cell.length_b   1.000
_cell.length_c   1.000
_cell.angle_alpha   90.00
_cell.angle_beta   90.00
_cell.angle_gamma   90.00
#
_symmetry.space_group_name_H-M   'P 1'
#
loop_
_entity.id
_entity.type
_entity.pdbx_description
1 polymer ?
#
loop_
_entity_poly.entity_id
_entity_poly.type
_entity_poly.pdbx_seq_one_letter_code
_entity_poly.pdbx_strand_id
1 'polypeptide(L)'
;MEPFTRSLESLDDQLLAYLELKKDLLFHRIPSDKIYYYVTRSLEIGRKKAQSFLHKDIKSLCKQNQLEIEISDSIGVFHQVKFRAEIIFTKKKSKIKIYKPSLVELIEAYNLISETELTYQDVLSIHLAHEFYHYLEYREKQFTNELLDKVDALKIGPYKKKSTVVSCSEIAAHSFCKELIGIDFLPNLFDSIYLVHKNMWTVQDFENHFRKTKKEWEQVLHLAHVS
;
A
#
# COMPACT_ATOMS: atom_id res chain seq x y z
N MET A 1 -8.05 24.10 16.00
CA MET A 1 -7.88 23.21 14.84
C MET A 1 -8.90 22.11 15.01
N GLU A 2 -9.79 21.87 14.05
CA GLU A 2 -10.44 20.54 13.98
C GLU A 2 -9.29 19.53 13.95
N PRO A 3 -9.27 18.51 14.82
CA PRO A 3 -8.15 17.60 14.90
C PRO A 3 -8.03 16.86 13.58
N PHE A 4 -6.86 16.94 12.95
CA PHE A 4 -6.49 16.19 11.73
C PHE A 4 -6.88 14.70 11.84
N THR A 5 -6.82 14.18 13.07
CA THR A 5 -7.27 12.87 13.52
C THR A 5 -8.69 12.50 13.07
N ARG A 6 -9.65 13.43 13.15
CA ARG A 6 -11.05 13.18 12.75
C ARG A 6 -11.19 12.95 11.24
N SER A 7 -10.32 13.59 10.45
CA SER A 7 -10.25 13.39 9.01
C SER A 7 -9.66 12.01 8.67
N LEU A 8 -8.76 11.46 9.50
CA LEU A 8 -8.16 10.13 9.32
C LEU A 8 -9.12 8.98 9.66
N GLU A 9 -9.90 9.11 10.73
CA GLU A 9 -10.87 8.08 11.18
C GLU A 9 -11.99 7.81 10.16
N SER A 10 -12.22 8.75 9.23
CA SER A 10 -13.24 8.63 8.19
C SER A 10 -12.75 8.02 6.87
N LEU A 11 -11.48 7.61 6.79
CA LEU A 11 -10.87 7.11 5.57
C LEU A 11 -11.17 5.62 5.36
N ASP A 12 -11.96 5.36 4.32
CA ASP A 12 -12.30 4.00 3.89
C ASP A 12 -11.12 3.32 3.18
N ASP A 13 -10.95 2.01 3.41
CA ASP A 13 -9.95 1.18 2.74
C ASP A 13 -10.06 1.27 1.23
N GLN A 14 -11.28 1.35 0.69
CA GLN A 14 -11.47 1.46 -0.76
C GLN A 14 -10.93 2.79 -1.30
N LEU A 15 -11.06 3.88 -0.55
CA LEU A 15 -10.53 5.18 -0.92
C LEU A 15 -9.00 5.17 -0.91
N LEU A 16 -8.39 4.58 0.12
CA LEU A 16 -6.94 4.41 0.22
C LEU A 16 -6.39 3.48 -0.86
N ALA A 17 -7.09 2.39 -1.18
CA ALA A 17 -6.74 1.51 -2.29
C ALA A 17 -6.88 2.19 -3.65
N TYR A 18 -7.91 3.04 -3.82
CA TYR A 18 -8.08 3.83 -5.04
C TYR A 18 -6.95 4.85 -5.22
N LEU A 19 -6.48 5.49 -4.14
CA LEU A 19 -5.29 6.34 -4.16
C LEU A 19 -4.04 5.57 -4.61
N GLU A 20 -3.86 4.34 -4.13
CA GLU A 20 -2.77 3.47 -4.57
C GLU A 20 -2.88 3.12 -6.05
N LEU A 21 -4.09 2.77 -6.51
CA LEU A 21 -4.36 2.43 -7.90
C LEU A 21 -4.03 3.58 -8.86
N LYS A 22 -4.28 4.83 -8.43
CA LYS A 22 -3.97 6.04 -9.21
C LYS A 22 -2.46 6.26 -9.44
N LYS A 23 -1.59 5.62 -8.65
CA LYS A 23 -0.14 5.66 -8.84
C LYS A 23 0.33 4.74 -9.98
N ASP A 24 -0.51 3.81 -10.46
CA ASP A 24 -0.16 2.86 -11.51
C ASP A 24 0.04 3.57 -12.87
N LEU A 25 1.11 3.21 -13.59
CA LEU A 25 1.42 3.76 -14.92
C LEU A 25 0.32 3.50 -15.96
N LEU A 26 -0.49 2.46 -15.75
CA LEU A 26 -1.59 2.08 -16.62
C LEU A 26 -2.95 2.56 -16.11
N PHE A 27 -3.01 3.33 -15.01
CA PHE A 27 -4.28 3.77 -14.41
C PHE A 27 -5.23 4.40 -15.44
N HIS A 28 -4.74 5.35 -16.25
CA HIS A 28 -5.54 6.03 -17.28
C HIS A 28 -6.02 5.13 -18.42
N ARG A 29 -5.58 3.86 -18.45
CA ARG A 29 -5.97 2.85 -19.44
C ARG A 29 -6.93 1.81 -18.86
N ILE A 30 -7.18 1.85 -17.56
CA ILE A 30 -8.20 1.03 -16.92
C ILE A 30 -9.57 1.55 -17.38
N PRO A 31 -10.44 0.70 -17.96
CA PRO A 31 -11.82 1.08 -18.23
C PRO A 31 -12.51 1.58 -16.95
N SER A 32 -13.26 2.68 -17.01
CA SER A 32 -13.81 3.33 -15.83
C SER A 32 -14.74 2.42 -15.01
N ASP A 33 -15.49 1.54 -15.68
CA ASP A 33 -16.35 0.51 -15.10
C ASP A 33 -15.56 -0.61 -14.39
N LYS A 34 -14.27 -0.79 -14.73
CA LYS A 34 -13.38 -1.79 -14.13
C LYS A 34 -12.55 -1.28 -12.96
N ILE A 35 -12.54 0.03 -12.68
CA ILE A 35 -11.75 0.59 -11.56
C ILE A 35 -12.20 -0.03 -10.22
N TYR A 36 -13.52 -0.11 -9.99
CA TYR A 36 -14.07 -0.74 -8.77
C TYR A 36 -13.61 -2.19 -8.60
N TYR A 37 -13.57 -2.95 -9.70
CA TYR A 37 -13.08 -4.33 -9.71
C TYR A 37 -11.63 -4.43 -9.22
N TYR A 38 -10.71 -3.62 -9.74
CA TYR A 38 -9.30 -3.69 -9.31
C TYR A 38 -9.12 -3.31 -7.84
N VAL A 39 -9.83 -2.27 -7.37
CA VAL A 39 -9.77 -1.84 -5.96
C VAL A 39 -10.26 -2.97 -5.04
N THR A 40 -11.49 -3.44 -5.25
CA THR A 40 -12.13 -4.39 -4.34
C THR A 40 -11.48 -5.77 -4.37
N ARG A 41 -11.12 -6.28 -5.55
CA ARG A 41 -10.50 -7.60 -5.66
C ARG A 41 -9.10 -7.62 -5.06
N SER A 42 -8.32 -6.55 -5.21
CA SER A 42 -6.98 -6.48 -4.60
C SER A 42 -7.07 -6.47 -3.07
N LEU A 43 -8.00 -5.68 -2.51
CA LEU A 43 -8.28 -5.68 -1.08
C LEU A 43 -8.67 -7.08 -0.58
N GLU A 44 -9.65 -7.71 -1.24
CA GLU A 44 -10.12 -9.05 -0.88
C GLU A 44 -9.01 -10.10 -0.91
N ILE A 45 -8.14 -10.08 -1.93
CA ILE A 45 -7.01 -10.99 -2.04
C ILE A 45 -6.06 -10.83 -0.85
N GLY A 46 -5.71 -9.58 -0.50
CA GLY A 46 -4.87 -9.27 0.65
C GLY A 46 -5.46 -9.77 1.97
N ARG A 47 -6.72 -9.42 2.26
CA ARG A 47 -7.42 -9.89 3.48
C ARG A 47 -7.48 -11.41 3.54
N LYS A 48 -7.86 -12.06 2.42
CA LYS A 48 -7.97 -13.52 2.35
C LYS A 48 -6.61 -14.19 2.57
N LYS A 49 -5.53 -13.63 2.04
CA LYS A 49 -4.18 -14.17 2.26
C LYS A 49 -3.78 -14.08 3.73
N ALA A 50 -4.12 -12.98 4.41
CA ALA A 50 -3.80 -12.78 5.83
C ALA A 50 -4.50 -13.77 6.77
N GLN A 51 -5.70 -14.28 6.41
CA GLN A 51 -6.43 -15.27 7.21
C GLN A 51 -5.58 -16.50 7.60
N SER A 52 -4.70 -16.97 6.71
CA SER A 52 -3.81 -18.11 6.96
C SER A 52 -2.68 -17.83 7.99
N PHE A 53 -2.54 -16.57 8.38
CA PHE A 53 -1.47 -16.06 9.23
C PHE A 53 -1.98 -15.31 10.46
N LEU A 54 -3.30 -15.19 10.64
CA LEU A 54 -3.87 -14.53 11.82
C LEU A 54 -3.28 -15.10 13.12
N HIS A 55 -3.11 -14.21 14.09
CA HIS A 55 -2.52 -14.47 15.41
C HIS A 55 -1.05 -14.90 15.38
N LYS A 56 -0.38 -14.92 14.23
CA LYS A 56 1.07 -15.17 14.13
C LYS A 56 1.82 -13.86 14.17
N ASP A 57 2.86 -13.81 15.00
CA ASP A 57 3.79 -12.70 15.03
C ASP A 57 4.59 -12.62 13.71
N ILE A 58 4.66 -11.42 13.11
CA ILE A 58 5.28 -11.22 11.80
C ILE A 58 6.78 -11.52 11.82
N LYS A 59 7.49 -11.24 12.91
CA LYS A 59 8.93 -11.56 13.01
C LYS A 59 9.14 -13.06 13.04
N SER A 60 8.26 -13.79 13.72
CA SER A 60 8.23 -15.25 13.75
C SER A 60 7.96 -15.82 12.36
N LEU A 61 7.02 -15.23 11.59
CA LEU A 61 6.78 -15.60 10.20
C LEU A 61 8.01 -15.40 9.32
N CYS A 62 8.68 -14.25 9.42
CA CYS A 62 9.93 -14.00 8.71
C CYS A 62 10.99 -15.06 9.05
N LYS A 63 11.18 -15.34 10.35
CA LYS A 63 12.14 -16.35 10.83
C LYS A 63 11.83 -17.75 10.30
N GLN A 64 10.56 -18.18 10.35
CA GLN A 64 10.13 -19.49 9.85
C GLN A 64 10.38 -19.65 8.35
N ASN A 65 10.27 -18.56 7.59
CA ASN A 65 10.51 -18.52 6.15
C ASN A 65 11.97 -18.21 5.79
N GLN A 66 12.87 -18.20 6.78
CA GLN A 66 14.30 -17.92 6.61
C GLN A 66 14.56 -16.56 5.93
N LEU A 67 13.66 -15.60 6.14
CA LEU A 67 13.83 -14.22 5.73
C LEU A 67 14.78 -13.52 6.70
N GLU A 68 15.88 -13.01 6.15
CA GLU A 68 16.81 -12.18 6.88
C GLU A 68 16.24 -10.76 6.99
N ILE A 69 16.30 -10.17 8.19
CA ILE A 69 15.89 -8.78 8.42
C ILE A 69 17.16 -7.96 8.62
N GLU A 70 17.46 -7.07 7.68
CA GLU A 70 18.61 -6.17 7.71
C GLU A 70 18.13 -4.77 8.10
N ILE A 71 18.48 -4.29 9.29
CA ILE A 71 18.22 -2.90 9.69
C ILE A 71 19.41 -2.05 9.24
N SER A 72 19.14 -1.08 8.37
CA SER A 72 20.14 -0.18 7.81
C SER A 72 19.96 1.23 8.38
N ASP A 73 21.08 1.84 8.79
CA ASP A 73 21.15 3.27 9.11
C ASP A 73 21.34 4.15 7.86
N SER A 74 21.39 3.55 6.67
CA SER A 74 21.45 4.30 5.40
C SER A 74 20.11 4.97 5.10
N ILE A 75 20.15 6.06 4.34
CA ILE A 75 18.92 6.70 3.83
C ILE A 75 18.53 5.94 2.56
N GLY A 76 17.38 5.26 2.60
CA GLY A 76 16.81 4.61 1.41
C GLY A 76 16.22 5.65 0.48
N VAL A 77 17.03 6.25 -0.39
CA VAL A 77 16.58 7.26 -1.37
C VAL A 77 16.82 6.73 -2.78
N PHE A 78 15.76 6.69 -3.59
CA PHE A 78 15.88 6.62 -5.05
C PHE A 78 15.08 7.77 -5.65
N HIS A 79 15.76 8.72 -6.30
CA HIS A 79 15.16 9.99 -6.73
C HIS A 79 14.49 10.74 -5.55
N GLN A 80 13.24 11.18 -5.69
CA GLN A 80 12.47 11.91 -4.67
C GLN A 80 11.69 10.97 -3.73
N VAL A 81 11.77 9.65 -3.91
CA VAL A 81 11.01 8.66 -3.13
C VAL A 81 11.92 8.04 -2.07
N LYS A 82 11.51 8.15 -0.80
CA LYS A 82 12.17 7.48 0.32
C LYS A 82 11.56 6.10 0.52
N PHE A 83 12.40 5.07 0.45
CA PHE A 83 12.04 3.72 0.83
C PHE A 83 12.06 3.58 2.36
N ARG A 84 11.07 2.86 2.87
CA ARG A 84 10.96 2.50 4.29
C ARG A 84 11.41 1.06 4.52
N ALA A 85 11.06 0.19 3.58
CA ALA A 85 11.55 -1.16 3.45
C ALA A 85 11.68 -1.54 1.98
N GLU A 86 12.43 -2.61 1.71
CA GLU A 86 12.41 -3.32 0.43
C GLU A 86 12.70 -4.81 0.65
N ILE A 87 12.05 -5.68 -0.12
CA ILE A 87 12.43 -7.08 -0.23
C ILE A 87 13.44 -7.30 -1.36
N ILE A 88 14.54 -7.99 -1.02
CA ILE A 88 15.60 -8.35 -1.94
C ILE A 88 15.61 -9.86 -2.09
N PHE A 89 15.23 -10.34 -3.27
CA PHE A 89 15.27 -11.74 -3.63
C PHE A 89 16.69 -12.13 -4.08
N THR A 90 17.27 -13.15 -3.44
CA THR A 90 18.54 -13.74 -3.89
C THR A 90 18.40 -15.23 -4.14
N LYS A 91 19.36 -15.82 -4.87
CA LYS A 91 19.38 -17.27 -5.14
C LYS A 91 19.51 -18.14 -3.87
N LYS A 92 19.97 -17.56 -2.76
CA LYS A 92 20.23 -18.31 -1.50
C LYS A 92 19.20 -18.01 -0.43
N LYS A 93 19.03 -16.73 -0.07
CA LYS A 93 18.08 -16.26 0.95
C LYS A 93 17.49 -14.92 0.54
N SER A 94 16.18 -14.79 0.67
CA SER A 94 15.53 -13.48 0.50
C SER A 94 15.72 -12.68 1.79
N LYS A 95 15.89 -11.37 1.66
CA LYS A 95 16.08 -10.46 2.79
C LYS A 95 15.14 -9.28 2.71
N ILE A 96 14.66 -8.81 3.86
CA ILE A 96 13.93 -7.56 4.00
C ILE A 96 14.90 -6.54 4.57
N LYS A 97 15.17 -5.48 3.80
CA LYS A 97 15.98 -4.36 4.27
C LYS A 97 15.06 -3.27 4.81
N ILE A 98 15.32 -2.82 6.03
CA ILE A 98 14.59 -1.76 6.71
C ILE A 98 15.48 -0.52 6.81
N TYR A 99 14.97 0.64 6.41
CA TYR A 99 15.68 1.91 6.55
C TYR A 99 15.24 2.61 7.83
N LYS A 100 16.02 2.42 8.90
CA LYS A 100 15.68 2.94 10.24
C LYS A 100 15.41 4.45 10.25
N PRO A 101 16.20 5.31 9.58
CA PRO A 101 15.91 6.75 9.54
C PRO A 101 14.54 7.05 8.93
N SER A 102 14.14 6.33 7.86
CA SER A 102 12.84 6.50 7.22
C SER A 102 11.68 6.11 8.13
N LEU A 103 11.86 5.10 8.99
CA LEU A 103 10.83 4.72 9.97
C LEU A 103 10.70 5.76 11.10
N VAL A 104 11.82 6.27 11.61
CA VAL A 104 11.82 7.32 12.65
C VAL A 104 11.12 8.58 12.14
N GLU A 105 11.45 9.04 10.93
CA GLU A 105 10.78 10.20 10.32
C GLU A 105 9.27 9.98 10.16
N LEU A 106 8.83 8.76 9.86
CA LEU A 106 7.40 8.45 9.75
C LEU A 106 6.70 8.52 11.12
N ILE A 107 7.33 7.99 12.16
CA ILE A 107 6.80 8.01 13.52
C ILE A 107 6.65 9.46 14.00
N GLU A 108 7.67 10.28 13.78
CA GLU A 108 7.63 11.72 14.10
C GLU A 108 6.50 12.43 13.34
N ALA A 109 6.34 12.12 12.05
CA ALA A 109 5.27 12.69 11.23
C ALA A 109 3.87 12.31 11.73
N TYR A 110 3.66 11.03 12.07
CA TYR A 110 2.38 10.54 12.55
C TYR A 110 2.03 11.07 13.94
N ASN A 111 2.98 11.01 14.88
CA ASN A 111 2.75 11.41 16.27
C ASN A 111 2.55 12.93 16.42
N LEU A 112 2.94 13.74 15.42
CA LEU A 112 2.68 15.18 15.41
C LEU A 112 1.19 15.52 15.15
N ILE A 113 0.47 14.64 14.45
CA ILE A 113 -0.87 14.93 13.92
C ILE A 113 -1.95 13.94 14.39
N SER A 114 -1.55 12.86 15.06
CA SER A 114 -2.43 11.85 15.64
C SER A 114 -2.55 12.04 17.15
N GLU A 115 -3.70 11.68 17.71
CA GLU A 115 -3.89 11.59 19.18
C GLU A 115 -3.29 10.29 19.75
N THR A 116 -3.05 9.30 18.89
CA THR A 116 -2.38 8.03 19.24
C THR A 116 -0.93 8.06 18.81
N GLU A 117 -0.05 7.44 19.61
CA GLU A 117 1.36 7.29 19.28
C GLU A 117 1.62 5.96 18.57
N LEU A 118 2.39 6.00 17.48
CA LEU A 118 3.01 4.81 16.91
C LEU A 118 4.39 4.59 17.51
N THR A 119 4.67 3.34 17.89
CA THR A 119 6.00 2.95 18.32
C THR A 119 6.84 2.48 17.13
N TYR A 120 8.16 2.41 17.33
CA TYR A 120 9.06 1.79 16.35
C TYR A 120 8.68 0.34 16.04
N GLN A 121 8.16 -0.41 17.02
CA GLN A 121 7.78 -1.80 16.82
C GLN A 121 6.52 -1.92 15.96
N ASP A 122 5.57 -0.99 16.08
CA ASP A 122 4.37 -0.97 15.26
C ASP A 122 4.74 -0.71 13.80
N VAL A 123 5.50 0.36 13.56
CA VAL A 123 5.93 0.73 12.20
C VAL A 123 6.83 -0.34 11.58
N LEU A 124 7.73 -0.94 12.37
CA LEU A 124 8.54 -2.06 11.91
C LEU A 124 7.66 -3.25 11.52
N SER A 125 6.67 -3.61 12.34
CA SER A 125 5.78 -4.76 12.08
C SER A 125 4.92 -4.54 10.84
N ILE A 126 4.45 -3.31 10.63
CA ILE A 126 3.71 -2.90 9.43
C ILE A 126 4.55 -3.12 8.16
N HIS A 127 5.78 -2.60 8.14
CA HIS A 127 6.65 -2.73 6.97
C HIS A 127 7.11 -4.18 6.75
N LEU A 128 7.39 -4.93 7.82
CA LEU A 128 7.68 -6.35 7.70
C LEU A 128 6.50 -7.13 7.12
N ALA A 129 5.26 -6.83 7.53
CA ALA A 129 4.07 -7.50 7.02
C ALA A 129 3.82 -7.19 5.54
N HIS A 130 4.02 -5.95 5.14
CA HIS A 130 3.96 -5.52 3.74
C HIS A 130 4.99 -6.28 2.88
N GLU A 131 6.27 -6.26 3.25
CA GLU A 131 7.31 -6.98 2.49
C GLU A 131 7.14 -8.51 2.54
N PHE A 132 6.61 -9.03 3.64
CA PHE A 132 6.28 -10.45 3.75
C PHE A 132 5.19 -10.86 2.76
N TYR A 133 4.24 -9.98 2.45
CA TYR A 133 3.26 -10.26 1.41
C TYR A 133 3.92 -10.45 0.04
N HIS A 134 4.82 -9.55 -0.35
CA HIS A 134 5.56 -9.68 -1.62
C HIS A 134 6.48 -10.90 -1.63
N TYR A 135 7.03 -11.29 -0.48
CA TYR A 135 7.69 -12.58 -0.34
C TYR A 135 6.76 -13.75 -0.69
N LEU A 136 5.52 -13.76 -0.17
CA LEU A 136 4.54 -14.80 -0.45
C LEU A 136 4.20 -14.85 -1.94
N GLU A 137 3.93 -13.71 -2.58
CA GLU A 137 3.67 -13.62 -4.03
C GLU A 137 4.82 -14.23 -4.84
N TYR A 138 6.05 -13.85 -4.53
CA TYR A 138 7.25 -14.36 -5.20
C TYR A 138 7.44 -15.87 -4.98
N ARG A 139 7.33 -16.33 -3.72
CA ARG A 139 7.51 -17.74 -3.36
C ARG A 139 6.48 -18.64 -4.03
N GLU A 140 5.24 -18.18 -4.10
CA GLU A 140 4.11 -18.92 -4.66
C GLU A 140 4.01 -18.76 -6.18
N LYS A 141 4.77 -17.84 -6.77
CA LYS A 141 4.67 -17.43 -8.19
C LYS A 141 3.26 -17.03 -8.58
N GLN A 142 2.58 -16.35 -7.66
CA GLN A 142 1.20 -15.89 -7.80
C GLN A 142 1.14 -14.44 -7.36
N PHE A 143 1.42 -13.54 -8.30
CA PHE A 143 1.33 -12.10 -8.05
C PHE A 143 -0.10 -11.62 -8.24
N THR A 144 -0.58 -10.78 -7.32
CA THR A 144 -1.97 -10.29 -7.29
C THR A 144 -2.36 -9.62 -8.61
N ASN A 145 -1.48 -8.78 -9.15
CA ASN A 145 -1.68 -8.13 -10.44
C ASN A 145 -1.84 -9.11 -11.61
N GLU A 146 -1.27 -10.32 -11.52
CA GLU A 146 -1.39 -11.40 -12.52
C GLU A 146 -2.67 -12.22 -12.35
N LEU A 147 -3.30 -12.20 -11.17
CA LEU A 147 -4.57 -12.86 -10.90
C LEU A 147 -5.78 -12.06 -11.41
N LEU A 148 -5.58 -10.78 -11.74
CA LEU A 148 -6.63 -9.87 -12.19
C LEU A 148 -6.61 -9.67 -13.71
N ASP A 149 -7.68 -9.06 -14.23
CA ASP A 149 -7.81 -8.77 -15.65
C ASP A 149 -6.64 -7.91 -16.14
N LYS A 150 -6.12 -8.20 -17.32
CA LYS A 150 -5.09 -7.36 -17.95
C LYS A 150 -5.74 -6.19 -18.71
N VAL A 151 -5.08 -5.04 -18.71
CA VAL A 151 -5.49 -3.84 -19.45
C VAL A 151 -4.72 -3.66 -20.75
N ASP A 152 -5.30 -2.94 -21.71
CA ASP A 152 -4.66 -2.64 -23.01
C ASP A 152 -3.52 -1.61 -22.82
N ALA A 153 -2.28 -2.09 -22.71
CA ALA A 153 -1.08 -1.29 -22.48
C ALA A 153 -0.46 -0.68 -23.75
N LEU A 154 -0.79 -1.19 -24.92
CA LEU A 154 -0.44 -0.57 -26.19
C LEU A 154 -1.40 -1.04 -27.28
N LYS A 155 -1.81 -0.11 -28.15
CA LYS A 155 -2.58 -0.41 -29.35
C LYS A 155 -1.84 0.17 -30.55
N ILE A 156 -1.32 -0.71 -31.42
CA ILE A 156 -0.73 -0.33 -32.71
C ILE A 156 -1.50 -1.08 -33.79
N GLY A 157 -2.42 -0.37 -34.47
CA GLY A 157 -3.31 -0.99 -35.46
C GLY A 157 -4.16 -2.12 -34.86
N PRO A 158 -4.21 -3.32 -35.47
CA PRO A 158 -4.94 -4.47 -34.94
C PRO A 158 -4.25 -5.14 -33.74
N TYR A 159 -2.99 -4.82 -33.46
CA TYR A 159 -2.22 -5.43 -32.38
C TYR A 159 -2.50 -4.73 -31.06
N LYS A 160 -2.92 -5.53 -30.07
CA LYS A 160 -3.11 -5.09 -28.68
C LYS A 160 -2.13 -5.82 -27.78
N LYS A 161 -1.29 -5.07 -27.06
CA LYS A 161 -0.47 -5.61 -25.98
C LYS A 161 -1.22 -5.41 -24.68
N LYS A 162 -1.51 -6.50 -23.97
CA LYS A 162 -2.10 -6.46 -22.63
C LYS A 162 -1.02 -6.47 -21.55
N SER A 163 -1.23 -5.75 -20.47
CA SER A 163 -0.34 -5.72 -19.30
C SER A 163 -1.15 -5.79 -18.01
N THR A 164 -0.50 -6.22 -16.93
CA THR A 164 -1.07 -6.25 -15.58
C THR A 164 -0.99 -4.86 -14.94
N VAL A 165 -1.85 -4.61 -13.95
CA VAL A 165 -1.89 -3.37 -13.15
C VAL A 165 -1.11 -3.63 -11.86
N VAL A 166 0.15 -3.20 -11.82
CA VAL A 166 1.13 -3.54 -10.76
C VAL A 166 0.65 -3.08 -9.39
N SER A 167 0.02 -1.90 -9.28
CA SER A 167 -0.49 -1.38 -8.00
C SER A 167 -1.52 -2.29 -7.32
N CYS A 168 -2.09 -3.28 -8.02
CA CYS A 168 -2.94 -4.28 -7.39
C CYS A 168 -2.19 -5.14 -6.35
N SER A 169 -0.91 -5.43 -6.59
CA SER A 169 -0.07 -6.12 -5.60
C SER A 169 0.21 -5.24 -4.38
N GLU A 170 0.43 -3.93 -4.57
CA GLU A 170 0.59 -2.97 -3.47
C GLU A 170 -0.68 -2.84 -2.62
N ILE A 171 -1.84 -2.72 -3.26
CA ILE A 171 -3.15 -2.67 -2.56
C ILE A 171 -3.36 -3.94 -1.73
N ALA A 172 -3.04 -5.11 -2.30
CA ALA A 172 -3.18 -6.37 -1.60
C ALA A 172 -2.19 -6.50 -0.44
N ALA A 173 -0.94 -6.00 -0.59
CA ALA A 173 0.04 -5.94 0.49
C ALA A 173 -0.42 -5.04 1.65
N HIS A 174 -0.97 -3.86 1.33
CA HIS A 174 -1.55 -2.97 2.32
C HIS A 174 -2.72 -3.62 3.07
N SER A 175 -3.62 -4.27 2.34
CA SER A 175 -4.77 -4.93 2.95
C SER A 175 -4.38 -6.17 3.76
N PHE A 176 -3.37 -6.91 3.31
CA PHE A 176 -2.78 -8.03 4.05
C PHE A 176 -2.18 -7.54 5.38
N CYS A 177 -1.40 -6.46 5.33
CA CYS A 177 -0.80 -5.86 6.52
C CYS A 177 -1.87 -5.41 7.52
N LYS A 178 -2.90 -4.71 7.03
CA LYS A 178 -4.02 -4.26 7.87
C LYS A 178 -4.67 -5.42 8.61
N GLU A 179 -5.02 -6.47 7.87
CA GLU A 179 -5.70 -7.66 8.41
C GLU A 179 -4.79 -8.47 9.36
N LEU A 180 -3.50 -8.61 9.03
CA LEU A 180 -2.56 -9.40 9.84
C LEU A 180 -2.20 -8.71 11.16
N ILE A 181 -1.93 -7.40 11.11
CA ILE A 181 -1.46 -6.63 12.27
C ILE A 181 -2.65 -6.11 13.11
N GLY A 182 -3.82 -5.91 12.51
CA GLY A 182 -5.01 -5.40 13.19
C GLY A 182 -4.98 -3.88 13.37
N ILE A 183 -4.48 -3.14 12.38
CA ILE A 183 -4.51 -1.67 12.36
C ILE A 183 -5.78 -1.15 11.68
N ASP A 184 -6.19 0.09 11.99
CA ASP A 184 -7.49 0.64 11.54
C ASP A 184 -7.50 1.11 10.08
N PHE A 185 -6.34 1.38 9.49
CA PHE A 185 -6.19 1.95 8.15
C PHE A 185 -5.15 1.22 7.31
N LEU A 186 -5.22 1.38 5.98
CA LEU A 186 -4.20 0.85 5.08
C LEU A 186 -2.86 1.61 5.24
N PRO A 187 -1.70 0.91 5.23
CA PRO A 187 -0.41 1.56 5.45
C PRO A 187 -0.03 2.68 4.47
N ASN A 188 -0.59 2.74 3.26
CA ASN A 188 -0.32 3.84 2.32
C ASN A 188 -0.85 5.21 2.78
N LEU A 189 -1.68 5.28 3.84
CA LEU A 189 -2.00 6.53 4.51
C LEU A 189 -0.73 7.27 5.02
N PHE A 190 0.28 6.50 5.44
CA PHE A 190 1.55 7.04 5.93
C PHE A 190 2.30 7.88 4.89
N ASP A 191 2.12 7.60 3.60
CA ASP A 191 2.70 8.42 2.53
C ASP A 191 2.11 9.82 2.53
N SER A 192 0.79 9.92 2.69
CA SER A 192 0.08 11.20 2.69
C SER A 192 0.41 12.02 3.94
N ILE A 193 0.53 11.35 5.09
CA ILE A 193 0.96 11.97 6.36
C ILE A 193 2.38 12.53 6.24
N TYR A 194 3.29 11.78 5.62
CA TYR A 194 4.66 12.20 5.41
C TYR A 194 4.77 13.47 4.54
N LEU A 195 3.92 13.62 3.51
CA LEU A 195 3.89 14.84 2.67
C LEU A 195 3.51 16.09 3.46
N VAL A 196 2.55 15.97 4.39
CA VAL A 196 2.18 17.07 5.28
C VAL A 196 3.33 17.43 6.21
N HIS A 197 3.97 16.43 6.82
CA HIS A 197 5.09 16.64 7.74
C HIS A 197 6.30 17.32 7.06
N LYS A 198 6.57 17.05 5.78
CA LYS A 198 7.64 17.72 5.02
C LYS A 198 7.28 19.12 4.55
N ASN A 199 6.15 19.69 4.99
CA ASN A 199 5.59 20.95 4.50
C ASN A 199 5.43 20.98 2.96
N MET A 200 5.37 19.80 2.33
CA MET A 200 5.09 19.71 0.90
C MET A 200 3.62 19.98 0.64
N TRP A 201 2.76 19.56 1.58
CA TRP A 201 1.34 19.87 1.63
C TRP A 201 0.99 20.56 2.94
N THR A 202 0.07 21.54 2.89
CA THR A 202 -0.63 22.00 4.09
C THR A 202 -1.69 20.97 4.51
N VAL A 203 -2.18 21.06 5.75
CA VAL A 203 -3.36 20.28 6.18
C VAL A 203 -4.55 20.52 5.24
N GLN A 204 -4.72 21.77 4.78
CA GLN A 204 -5.79 22.09 3.85
C GLN A 204 -5.61 21.43 2.47
N ASP A 205 -4.37 21.33 1.98
CA ASP A 205 -4.07 20.62 0.73
C ASP A 205 -4.37 19.13 0.85
N PHE A 206 -3.99 18.52 1.98
CA PHE A 206 -4.32 17.13 2.30
C PHE A 206 -5.85 16.92 2.29
N GLU A 207 -6.60 17.72 3.04
CA GLU A 207 -8.07 17.61 3.07
C GLU A 207 -8.71 17.79 1.69
N ASN A 208 -8.24 18.76 0.91
CA ASN A 208 -8.73 19.00 -0.43
C ASN A 208 -8.41 17.83 -1.37
N HIS A 209 -7.21 17.24 -1.25
CA HIS A 209 -6.81 16.07 -2.02
C HIS A 209 -7.72 14.87 -1.74
N PHE A 210 -7.97 14.57 -0.46
CA PHE A 210 -8.87 13.48 -0.06
C PHE A 210 -10.33 13.76 -0.44
N ARG A 211 -10.81 14.98 -0.25
CA ARG A 211 -12.18 15.38 -0.66
C ARG A 211 -12.39 15.24 -2.16
N LYS A 212 -11.40 15.66 -2.98
CA LYS A 212 -11.44 15.50 -4.43
C LYS A 212 -11.45 14.02 -4.81
N THR A 213 -10.54 13.23 -4.23
CA THR A 213 -10.44 11.80 -4.53
C THR A 213 -11.69 11.04 -4.11
N LYS A 214 -12.33 11.42 -2.99
CA LYS A 214 -13.61 10.85 -2.56
C LYS A 214 -14.72 11.10 -3.58
N LYS A 215 -14.83 12.31 -4.13
CA LYS A 215 -15.81 12.62 -5.20
C LYS A 215 -15.55 11.80 -6.47
N GLU A 216 -14.29 11.61 -6.84
CA GLU A 216 -13.92 10.73 -7.96
C GLU A 216 -14.31 9.27 -7.68
N TRP A 217 -14.08 8.79 -6.45
CA TRP A 217 -14.46 7.45 -6.04
C TRP A 217 -15.98 7.23 -6.05
N GLU A 218 -16.76 8.21 -5.59
CA GLU A 218 -18.23 8.17 -5.66
C GLU A 218 -18.74 8.03 -7.11
N GLN A 219 -18.06 8.66 -8.07
CA GLN A 219 -18.39 8.48 -9.49
C GLN A 219 -18.05 7.06 -9.99
N VAL A 220 -16.91 6.51 -9.57
CA VAL A 220 -16.55 5.12 -9.87
C VAL A 220 -17.59 4.14 -9.31
N LEU A 221 -18.03 4.34 -8.07
CA LEU A 221 -19.08 3.53 -7.44
C LEU A 221 -20.40 3.62 -8.21
N HIS A 222 -20.78 4.82 -8.66
CA HIS A 222 -21.98 4.98 -9.46
C HIS A 222 -21.91 4.20 -10.78
N LEU A 223 -20.78 4.27 -11.50
CA LEU A 223 -20.58 3.53 -12.75
C LEU A 223 -20.62 2.02 -12.53
N ALA A 224 -20.02 1.52 -11.44
CA ALA A 224 -19.98 0.10 -11.13
C ALA A 224 -21.35 -0.50 -10.78
N HIS A 225 -22.28 0.28 -10.21
CA HIS A 225 -23.63 -0.18 -9.86
C HIS A 225 -24.66 -0.06 -11.00
N VAL A 226 -24.32 0.66 -12.07
CA VAL A 226 -25.18 0.87 -13.25
C VAL A 226 -24.77 -0.02 -14.44
N SER A 227 -23.60 -0.66 -14.36
CA SER A 227 -23.03 -1.58 -15.37
C SER A 227 -23.37 -3.04 -15.07
#